data_AF-A0A6B2LSZ9-F1
#
_entry.id   AF-A0A6B2LSZ9-F1
#
_cell.length_a   1.000
_cell.length_b   1.000
_cell.length_c   1.000
_cell.angle_alpha   90.00
_cell.angle_beta   90.00
_cell.angle_gamma   90.00
#
_symmetry.space_group_name_H-M   'P 1'
#
loop_
_entity.id
_entity.type
_entity.pdbx_description
1 polymer ?
#
loop_
_entity_poly.entity_id
_entity_poly.type
_entity_poly.pdbx_seq_one_letter_code
_entity_poly.pdbx_strand_id
1 'polypeptide(L)'
;MCGAAVEGKSSLSYRKSVTIDGEYCVLVIIDMGGMDYLSALREFKIKEGEGFILFYAINSRYSFQEVQSLREQILRVKEKDSVPMVLCSTKCDLAHERVVT
;
A
#
# COMPACT_ATOMS: atom_id res chain seq x y z
N MET A 1 2.77 -1.01 0.89
CA MET A 1 1.85 -2.04 0.35
C MET A 1 1.21 -2.77 1.52
N CYS A 2 -0.08 -3.13 1.44
CA CYS A 2 -0.70 -4.10 2.34
C CYS A 2 -1.33 -5.18 1.45
N GLY A 3 -0.73 -6.37 1.38
CA GLY A 3 -1.41 -7.57 0.87
C GLY A 3 -0.59 -8.53 0.00
N ALA A 4 -0.39 -9.74 0.54
CA ALA A 4 0.06 -11.02 -0.02
C ALA A 4 1.52 -11.12 -0.53
N ALA A 5 2.32 -11.85 0.24
CA ALA A 5 3.68 -12.25 -0.04
C ALA A 5 3.79 -13.12 -1.31
N VAL A 6 4.81 -12.84 -2.12
CA VAL A 6 5.34 -13.79 -3.10
C VAL A 6 6.58 -14.42 -2.48
N GLU A 7 6.63 -15.75 -2.48
CA GLU A 7 7.69 -16.58 -1.91
C GLU A 7 9.09 -16.08 -2.30
N GLY A 8 9.95 -15.95 -1.29
CA GLY A 8 11.40 -15.86 -1.49
C GLY A 8 12.00 -14.46 -1.63
N LYS A 9 11.79 -13.57 -0.65
CA LYS A 9 12.84 -12.65 -0.13
C LYS A 9 12.34 -11.86 1.08
N SER A 10 12.91 -12.16 2.25
CA SER A 10 12.68 -11.48 3.53
C SER A 10 13.35 -10.09 3.59
N SER A 11 12.96 -9.20 2.69
CA SER A 11 13.31 -7.78 2.77
C SER A 11 12.02 -6.96 2.66
N LEU A 12 11.58 -6.36 3.77
CA LEU A 12 10.44 -5.42 3.87
C LEU A 12 10.57 -4.18 2.96
N SER A 13 11.68 -4.06 2.23
CA SER A 13 12.03 -2.96 1.35
C SER A 13 12.66 -3.50 0.08
N TYR A 14 12.13 -3.12 -1.07
CA TYR A 14 12.66 -3.39 -2.40
C TYR A 14 13.07 -2.08 -3.05
N ARG A 15 14.26 -2.02 -3.64
CA ARG A 15 14.80 -0.82 -4.28
C ARG A 15 14.99 -1.05 -5.76
N LYS A 16 14.51 -0.12 -6.59
CA LYS A 16 14.62 -0.20 -8.04
C LYS A 16 14.91 1.17 -8.64
N SER A 17 15.98 1.27 -9.41
CA SER A 17 16.25 2.43 -10.25
C SER A 17 15.42 2.34 -11.54
N VAL A 18 14.77 3.43 -11.91
CA VAL A 18 13.90 3.52 -13.10
C VAL A 18 14.00 4.92 -13.70
N THR A 19 13.71 5.04 -14.99
CA THR A 19 13.49 6.34 -15.63
C THR A 19 11.99 6.53 -15.83
N ILE A 20 11.44 7.63 -15.30
CA ILE A 20 10.02 7.99 -15.41
C ILE A 20 9.96 9.37 -16.03
N ASP A 21 9.22 9.53 -17.13
CA ASP A 21 9.07 10.80 -17.85
C ASP A 21 10.41 11.47 -18.26
N GLY A 22 11.42 10.65 -18.54
CA GLY A 22 12.77 11.10 -18.88
C GLY A 22 13.68 11.37 -17.68
N GLU A 23 13.14 11.37 -16.46
CA GLU A 23 13.88 11.63 -15.22
C GLU A 23 14.35 10.32 -14.57
N TYR A 24 15.60 10.29 -14.10
CA TYR A 24 16.13 9.14 -13.38
C TYR A 24 15.67 9.17 -11.91
N CYS A 25 15.02 8.10 -11.48
CA CYS A 25 14.43 7.98 -10.16
C CYS A 25 14.86 6.67 -9.48
N VAL A 26 14.88 6.68 -8.15
CA VAL A 26 15.08 5.48 -7.34
C VAL A 26 13.83 5.24 -6.51
N LEU A 27 13.11 4.18 -6.83
CA LEU A 27 11.94 3.74 -6.08
C LEU A 27 12.37 2.87 -4.91
N VAL A 28 11.88 3.18 -3.71
CA VAL A 28 11.97 2.34 -2.52
C VAL A 28 10.56 1.89 -2.16
N ILE A 29 10.26 0.62 -2.41
CA ILE A 29 8.96 0.01 -2.19
C ILE A 29 8.99 -0.73 -0.87
N ILE A 30 8.09 -0.35 0.05
CA ILE A 30 7.99 -0.95 1.38
C ILE A 30 6.71 -1.78 1.46
N ASP A 31 6.87 -3.07 1.75
CA ASP A 31 5.74 -3.95 2.05
C ASP A 31 5.43 -3.94 3.55
N MET A 32 4.17 -3.68 3.88
CA MET A 32 3.64 -3.56 5.22
C MET A 32 2.52 -4.59 5.48
N GLY A 33 2.29 -5.52 4.55
CA GLY A 33 1.33 -6.61 4.73
C GLY A 33 1.67 -7.45 5.98
N GLY A 34 0.71 -7.62 6.88
CA GLY A 34 0.89 -8.39 8.11
C GLY A 34 1.66 -7.70 9.23
N MET A 35 2.05 -6.43 9.07
CA MET A 35 2.68 -5.63 10.14
C MET A 35 1.66 -4.93 11.07
N ASP A 36 0.40 -5.36 11.08
CA ASP A 36 -0.68 -4.73 11.87
C ASP A 36 -0.40 -4.66 13.37
N TYR A 37 0.43 -5.57 13.89
CA TYR A 37 0.81 -5.62 15.30
C TYR A 37 1.98 -4.69 15.67
N LEU A 38 2.65 -4.03 14.71
CA LEU A 38 3.81 -3.18 14.93
C LEU A 38 3.49 -1.71 14.63
N SER A 39 2.63 -1.11 15.46
CA SER A 39 2.11 0.25 15.30
C SER A 39 3.21 1.31 15.11
N ALA A 40 4.27 1.28 15.93
CA ALA A 40 5.37 2.25 15.85
C ALA A 40 6.15 2.16 14.53
N LEU A 41 6.38 0.95 14.02
CA LEU A 41 7.06 0.77 12.72
C LEU A 41 6.18 1.23 11.58
N ARG A 42 4.87 0.93 11.63
CA ARG A 42 3.91 1.41 10.63
C ARG A 42 3.88 2.92 10.58
N GLU A 43 3.78 3.58 11.73
CA GLU A 43 3.77 5.04 11.80
C GLU A 43 5.06 5.65 11.26
N PHE A 44 6.21 5.09 11.62
CA PHE A 44 7.51 5.51 11.06
C PHE A 44 7.54 5.34 9.52
N LYS A 45 7.07 4.22 8.98
CA LYS A 45 7.03 4.01 7.51
C LYS A 45 6.07 4.97 6.81
N ILE A 46 4.93 5.27 7.42
CA ILE A 46 4.02 6.29 6.90
C ILE A 46 4.68 7.66 6.94
N LYS A 47 5.37 8.00 8.02
CA LYS A 47 6.08 9.27 8.16
C LYS A 47 7.15 9.46 7.09
N GLU A 48 7.90 8.42 6.76
CA GLU A 48 8.95 8.47 5.72
C GLU A 48 8.41 8.37 4.27
N GLY A 49 7.28 7.68 4.05
CA GLY A 49 6.80 7.38 2.69
C GLY A 49 6.32 8.60 1.90
N GLU A 50 6.80 8.80 0.67
CA GLU A 50 6.44 9.97 -0.15
C GLU A 50 5.15 9.78 -0.96
N GLY A 51 4.72 8.53 -1.16
CA GLY A 51 3.48 8.17 -1.82
C GLY A 51 3.04 6.75 -1.42
N PHE A 52 1.75 6.47 -1.55
CA PHE A 52 1.16 5.23 -1.05
C PHE A 52 0.33 4.52 -2.11
N ILE A 53 0.49 3.20 -2.19
CA ILE A 53 -0.40 2.34 -2.94
C ILE A 53 -1.22 1.53 -1.93
N LEU A 54 -2.53 1.71 -1.98
CA LEU A 54 -3.50 1.07 -1.11
C LEU A 54 -4.17 -0.06 -1.89
N PHE A 55 -4.21 -1.27 -1.33
CA PHE A 55 -4.76 -2.43 -2.00
C PHE A 55 -5.99 -2.94 -1.29
N TYR A 56 -7.00 -3.33 -2.05
CA TYR A 56 -8.13 -4.12 -1.57
C TYR A 56 -8.34 -5.33 -2.47
N ALA A 57 -9.03 -6.37 -2.00
CA ALA A 57 -9.40 -7.53 -2.82
C ALA A 57 -10.83 -7.38 -3.34
N ILE A 58 -11.05 -7.66 -4.62
CA ILE A 58 -12.38 -7.50 -5.24
C ILE A 58 -13.45 -8.40 -4.61
N ASN A 59 -13.03 -9.51 -4.00
CA ASN A 59 -13.88 -10.46 -3.30
C ASN A 59 -13.99 -10.20 -1.79
N SER A 60 -13.55 -9.03 -1.30
CA SER A 60 -13.65 -8.67 0.12
C SER A 60 -14.03 -7.20 0.34
N ARG A 61 -15.30 -6.95 0.66
CA ARG A 61 -15.82 -5.63 1.07
C ARG A 61 -15.12 -5.11 2.31
N TYR A 62 -14.77 -5.99 3.25
CA TYR A 62 -14.02 -5.64 4.45
C TYR A 62 -12.67 -5.02 4.10
N SER A 63 -11.90 -5.63 3.18
CA SER A 63 -10.60 -5.09 2.76
C SER A 63 -10.72 -3.69 2.15
N PHE A 64 -11.83 -3.40 1.46
CA PHE A 64 -12.09 -2.07 0.90
C PHE A 64 -12.40 -1.04 2.00
N GLN A 65 -13.13 -1.41 3.05
CA GLN A 65 -13.39 -0.54 4.20
C GLN A 65 -12.09 -0.24 4.97
N GLU A 66 -11.24 -1.24 5.18
CA GLU A 66 -9.95 -1.05 5.84
C GLU A 66 -9.03 -0.06 5.11
N VAL A 67 -9.09 -0.04 3.77
CA VAL A 67 -8.34 0.95 2.98
C VAL A 67 -8.76 2.38 3.30
N GLN A 68 -10.05 2.62 3.58
CA GLN A 68 -10.52 3.94 3.99
C GLN A 68 -9.91 4.35 5.34
N SER A 69 -9.96 3.47 6.34
CA SER A 69 -9.34 3.68 7.65
C SER A 69 -7.84 3.95 7.54
N LEU A 70 -7.15 3.19 6.67
CA LEU A 70 -5.72 3.36 6.42
C LEU A 70 -5.41 4.71 5.74
N ARG A 71 -6.22 5.13 4.77
CA ARG A 71 -6.09 6.46 4.13
C ARG A 71 -6.17 7.57 5.18
N GLU A 72 -7.15 7.51 6.06
CA GLU A 72 -7.29 8.54 7.11
C GLU A 72 -6.10 8.53 8.08
N GLN A 73 -5.60 7.35 8.45
CA GLN A 73 -4.39 7.25 9.27
C GLN A 73 -3.18 7.87 8.57
N ILE A 74 -2.99 7.63 7.26
CA ILE A 74 -1.89 8.23 6.49
C ILE A 74 -1.98 9.75 6.51
N LEU A 75 -3.15 10.31 6.24
CA LEU A 75 -3.35 11.77 6.24
C LEU A 75 -3.09 12.37 7.62
N ARG A 76 -3.55 11.71 8.69
CA ARG A 76 -3.27 12.14 10.08
C ARG A 76 -1.78 12.15 10.40
N VAL A 77 -1.05 11.06 10.12
CA VAL A 77 0.40 10.97 10.40
C VAL A 77 1.21 11.94 9.53
N LYS A 78 0.75 12.20 8.31
CA LYS A 78 1.39 13.17 7.41
C LYS A 78 1.06 14.63 7.73
N GLU A 79 0.05 14.88 8.55
CA GLU A 79 -0.47 16.21 8.86
C GLU A 79 -0.81 17.00 7.58
N LYS A 80 -1.46 16.32 6.62
CA LYS A 80 -1.81 16.87 5.30
C LYS A 80 -3.22 16.51 4.89
N ASP A 81 -3.88 17.41 4.15
CA ASP A 81 -5.18 17.13 3.54
C ASP A 81 -5.09 16.21 2.30
N SER A 82 -3.90 16.17 1.68
CA SER A 82 -3.65 15.36 0.49
C SER A 82 -2.21 14.85 0.43
N VAL A 83 -2.05 13.61 -0.04
CA VAL A 83 -0.80 12.89 -0.24
C VAL A 83 -0.94 12.07 -1.52
N PRO A 84 0.11 11.90 -2.35
CA PRO A 84 0.05 11.03 -3.52
C PRO A 84 -0.37 9.61 -3.13
N MET A 85 -1.54 9.19 -3.60
CA MET A 85 -2.13 7.89 -3.28
C MET A 85 -2.75 7.26 -4.51
N VAL A 86 -2.51 5.97 -4.69
CA VAL A 86 -3.16 5.15 -5.72
C VAL A 86 -3.93 4.03 -5.04
N LEU A 87 -5.20 3.86 -5.41
CA LEU A 87 -6.01 2.74 -4.99
C LEU A 87 -5.94 1.63 -6.05
N CYS A 88 -5.58 0.43 -5.64
CA CYS A 88 -5.46 -0.73 -6.52
C CYS A 88 -6.34 -1.88 -6.01
N SER A 89 -7.02 -2.55 -6.93
CA SER A 89 -7.71 -3.80 -6.62
C SER A 89 -6.80 -5.00 -6.88
N THR A 90 -6.98 -6.05 -6.09
CA THR A 90 -6.29 -7.34 -6.21
C THR A 90 -7.29 -8.46 -6.44
N LYS A 91 -6.78 -9.63 -6.85
CA LYS A 91 -7.57 -10.84 -7.15
C LYS A 91 -8.58 -10.67 -8.30
N CYS A 92 -8.23 -9.88 -9.31
CA CYS A 92 -9.11 -9.60 -10.45
C CYS A 92 -9.50 -10.85 -11.24
N ASP A 93 -8.73 -11.93 -11.12
CA ASP A 93 -9.03 -13.27 -11.62
C ASP A 93 -10.29 -13.88 -10.98
N LEU A 94 -10.64 -13.51 -9.75
CA LEU A 94 -11.84 -13.95 -9.03
C LEU A 94 -13.06 -13.08 -9.33
N ALA A 95 -13.25 -12.69 -10.59
CA ALA A 95 -14.32 -11.79 -11.00
C ALA A 95 -15.72 -12.30 -10.62
N HIS A 96 -15.91 -13.62 -10.57
CA HIS A 96 -17.15 -14.29 -10.19
C HIS A 96 -17.45 -14.21 -8.67
N GLU A 97 -16.44 -13.93 -7.85
CA GLU A 97 -16.58 -13.71 -6.40
C GLU A 97 -16.63 -12.21 -6.04
N ARG A 98 -16.74 -11.32 -7.04
CA ARG A 98 -16.69 -9.88 -6.81
C ARG A 98 -17.85 -9.43 -5.91
N VAL A 99 -17.49 -8.73 -4.84
CA VAL A 99 -18.45 -8.08 -3.91
C VAL A 99 -18.20 -6.57 -3.77
N VAL A 100 -17.17 -6.05 -4.44
CA VAL A 100 -16.84 -4.62 -4.50
C VAL A 100 -17.08 -4.09 -5.92
N THR A 101 -18.00 -3.13 -6.05
CA THR A 101 -18.47 -2.48 -7.28
C THR A 101 -18.24 -0.99 -7.25
#